data_AF-Q0UMB4-F1
#
_entry.id   AF-Q0UMB4-F1
#
_cell.length_a   1.000
_cell.length_b   1.000
_cell.length_c   1.000
_cell.angle_alpha   90.00
_cell.angle_beta   90.00
_cell.angle_gamma   90.00
#
_symmetry.space_group_name_H-M   'P 1'
#
loop_
_entity.id
_entity.type
_entity.pdbx_description
1 polymer ?
#
loop_
_entity_poly.entity_id
_entity_poly.type
_entity_poly.pdbx_seq_one_letter_code
_entity_poly.pdbx_strand_id
1 'polypeptide(L)'
;MEKSHRILVLFGGSKGWNASDWTASDDRVRGGASQSYLDCSSAVARFHGNLDIKTLGGAGFASQRTTLDDKPWDLSSYSGVHLDLGKADGKKYTFVIKDEILPLMEDGREQKAGAEGLYIPWSSLKPTYRGKEKKDAGKLDLKNVRRFSIMSRSFFGGQEGDFSLEIKAVKAVRQSSDLEGGIQNVRLSNKL
;
A
#
# COMPACT_ATOMS: atom_id res chain seq x y z
N MET A 1 -11.86 -20.01 25.09
CA MET A 1 -12.26 -20.10 23.66
C MET A 1 -12.28 -18.69 23.10
N GLU A 2 -11.19 -18.30 22.43
CA GLU A 2 -11.01 -16.93 21.96
C GLU A 2 -11.67 -16.78 20.58
N LYS A 3 -12.58 -15.80 20.44
CA LYS A 3 -13.20 -15.48 19.16
C LYS A 3 -12.09 -15.02 18.21
N SER A 4 -11.56 -15.93 17.39
CA SER A 4 -10.60 -15.61 16.34
C SER A 4 -11.30 -14.67 15.35
N HIS A 5 -11.00 -13.38 15.44
CA HIS A 5 -11.60 -12.38 14.56
C HIS A 5 -11.08 -12.64 13.15
N ARG A 6 -11.98 -12.99 12.22
CA ARG A 6 -11.63 -13.26 10.81
C ARG A 6 -11.07 -12.02 10.08
N ILE A 7 -11.25 -10.84 10.66
CA ILE A 7 -10.91 -9.55 10.08
C ILE A 7 -10.34 -8.65 11.19
N LEU A 8 -9.21 -8.02 10.91
CA LEU A 8 -8.64 -6.93 11.70
C LEU A 8 -8.64 -5.65 10.87
N VAL A 9 -9.32 -4.62 11.36
CA VAL A 9 -9.27 -3.29 10.75
C VAL A 9 -7.96 -2.61 11.14
N LEU A 10 -7.11 -2.34 10.15
CA LEU A 10 -5.82 -1.68 10.32
C LEU A 10 -6.01 -0.17 10.31
N PHE A 11 -6.69 0.36 9.29
CA PHE A 11 -6.96 1.79 9.09
C PHE A 11 -8.37 1.99 8.52
N GLY A 12 -9.01 3.13 8.84
CA GLY A 12 -10.35 3.43 8.35
C GLY A 12 -11.43 2.57 9.00
N GLY A 13 -12.57 2.43 8.31
CA GLY A 13 -13.70 1.62 8.77
C GLY A 13 -14.12 1.96 10.20
N SER A 14 -14.22 0.95 11.07
CA SER A 14 -14.59 1.15 12.49
C SER A 14 -13.55 1.88 13.33
N LYS A 15 -12.30 2.02 12.84
CA LYS A 15 -11.25 2.81 13.51
C LYS A 15 -11.23 4.28 13.05
N GLY A 16 -11.88 4.58 11.92
CA GLY A 16 -11.74 5.84 11.22
C GLY A 16 -10.32 6.06 10.68
N TRP A 17 -10.12 7.19 9.99
CA TRP A 17 -8.81 7.62 9.54
C TRP A 17 -8.28 8.75 10.41
N ASN A 18 -7.00 8.67 10.74
CA ASN A 18 -6.26 9.73 11.41
C ASN A 18 -5.09 10.17 10.52
N ALA A 19 -5.05 11.45 10.16
CA ALA A 19 -4.00 11.99 9.30
C ALA A 19 -2.62 11.91 9.95
N SER A 20 -2.51 11.98 11.28
CA SER A 20 -1.21 11.92 11.99
C SER A 20 -0.53 10.54 11.88
N ASP A 21 -1.29 9.51 11.54
CA ASP A 21 -0.76 8.15 11.38
C ASP A 21 0.00 8.00 10.05
N TRP A 22 -0.03 9.02 9.18
CA TRP A 22 0.52 8.99 7.84
C TRP A 22 1.40 10.19 7.55
N THR A 23 2.42 9.98 6.71
CA THR A 23 3.32 11.03 6.27
C THR A 23 3.78 10.83 4.83
N ALA A 24 4.05 11.94 4.16
CA ALA A 24 4.55 11.93 2.79
C ALA A 24 5.96 11.36 2.71
N SER A 25 6.22 10.64 1.63
CA SER A 25 7.49 10.02 1.30
C SER A 25 7.66 10.06 -0.21
N ASP A 26 7.76 11.25 -0.78
CA ASP A 26 7.81 11.46 -2.23
C ASP A 26 9.25 11.48 -2.77
N ASP A 27 9.40 11.50 -4.09
CA ASP A 27 10.70 11.56 -4.76
C ASP A 27 11.47 12.89 -4.60
N ARG A 28 10.87 13.91 -3.96
CA ARG A 28 11.52 15.18 -3.61
C ARG A 28 12.80 15.01 -2.81
N VAL A 29 12.89 13.96 -1.98
CA VAL A 29 14.12 13.58 -1.26
C VAL A 29 15.28 13.19 -2.19
N ARG A 30 15.00 13.01 -3.48
CA ARG A 30 15.95 12.69 -4.55
C ARG A 30 15.98 13.75 -5.64
N GLY A 31 15.46 14.95 -5.35
CA GLY A 31 15.35 16.05 -6.30
C GLY A 31 14.21 15.90 -7.32
N GLY A 32 13.28 14.97 -7.12
CA GLY A 32 12.06 14.89 -7.92
C GLY A 32 11.04 15.99 -7.58
N ALA A 33 9.99 16.09 -8.39
CA ALA A 33 8.94 17.09 -8.24
C ALA A 33 7.56 16.48 -7.93
N SER A 34 7.49 15.18 -7.64
CA SER A 34 6.23 14.54 -7.28
C SER A 34 5.79 14.94 -5.87
N GLN A 35 4.49 15.04 -5.67
CA GLN A 35 3.91 15.47 -4.40
C GLN A 35 2.65 14.66 -4.12
N SER A 36 2.54 14.13 -2.90
CA SER A 36 1.32 13.48 -2.43
C SER A 36 0.75 14.15 -1.18
N TYR A 37 -0.53 13.87 -0.95
CA TYR A 37 -1.32 14.27 0.20
C TYR A 37 -2.24 13.11 0.62
N LEU A 38 -2.61 13.10 1.90
CA LEU A 38 -3.62 12.20 2.44
C LEU A 38 -4.65 13.02 3.23
N ASP A 39 -5.80 13.24 2.63
CA ASP A 39 -6.89 13.95 3.30
C ASP A 39 -7.79 12.92 4.00
N CYS A 40 -7.78 12.95 5.33
CA CYS A 40 -8.55 12.01 6.15
C CYS A 40 -9.88 12.62 6.60
N SER A 41 -10.94 11.84 6.45
CA SER A 41 -12.21 12.00 7.16
C SER A 41 -12.47 10.76 8.01
N SER A 42 -13.49 10.79 8.88
CA SER A 42 -13.85 9.62 9.68
C SER A 42 -14.19 8.37 8.84
N ALA A 43 -14.69 8.54 7.61
CA ALA A 43 -15.15 7.44 6.75
C ALA A 43 -14.17 7.05 5.64
N VAL A 44 -13.37 8.00 5.13
CA VAL A 44 -12.52 7.85 3.94
C VAL A 44 -11.22 8.62 4.11
N ALA A 45 -10.11 8.04 3.65
CA ALA A 45 -8.91 8.79 3.31
C ALA A 45 -8.79 8.93 1.79
N ARG A 46 -8.51 10.14 1.32
CA ARG A 46 -8.21 10.43 -0.08
C ARG A 46 -6.70 10.59 -0.26
N PHE A 47 -6.08 9.62 -0.93
CA PHE A 47 -4.70 9.71 -1.39
C PHE A 47 -4.67 10.42 -2.74
N HIS A 48 -4.05 11.58 -2.83
CA HIS A 48 -4.03 12.38 -4.05
C HIS A 48 -2.76 13.20 -4.21
N GLY A 49 -2.56 13.78 -5.39
CA GLY A 49 -1.44 14.65 -5.68
C GLY A 49 -1.06 14.65 -7.16
N ASN A 50 0.18 15.02 -7.46
CA ASN A 50 0.73 15.04 -8.80
C ASN A 50 1.99 14.17 -8.89
N LEU A 51 2.04 13.32 -9.91
CA LEU A 51 3.19 12.49 -10.23
C LEU A 51 3.96 13.14 -11.39
N ASP A 52 5.06 13.82 -11.07
CA ASP A 52 5.98 14.31 -12.08
C ASP A 52 6.97 13.21 -12.45
N ILE A 53 7.16 13.03 -13.75
CA ILE A 53 8.14 12.08 -14.28
C ILE A 53 9.23 12.78 -15.09
N LYS A 54 9.13 14.09 -15.31
CA LYS A 54 10.03 14.82 -16.20
C LYS A 54 11.32 15.16 -15.49
N THR A 55 11.25 15.59 -14.24
CA THR A 55 12.40 16.00 -13.45
C THR A 55 13.44 14.90 -13.29
N LEU A 56 13.00 13.63 -13.22
CA LEU A 56 13.89 12.47 -13.07
C LEU A 56 13.92 11.58 -14.33
N GLY A 57 13.65 12.12 -15.52
CA GLY A 57 13.87 11.43 -16.79
C GLY A 57 13.02 10.16 -16.98
N GLY A 58 11.73 10.24 -16.71
CA GLY A 58 10.75 9.14 -16.77
C GLY A 58 10.56 8.40 -15.44
N ALA A 59 11.43 8.62 -14.45
CA ALA A 59 11.24 8.13 -13.09
C ALA A 59 10.39 9.12 -12.27
N GLY A 60 9.60 8.61 -11.33
CA GLY A 60 8.86 9.43 -10.38
C GLY A 60 8.07 8.56 -9.40
N PHE A 61 7.90 9.05 -8.17
CA PHE A 61 6.95 8.47 -7.21
C PHE A 61 6.46 9.48 -6.19
N ALA A 62 5.19 9.37 -5.84
CA ALA A 62 4.55 10.08 -4.74
C ALA A 62 3.94 9.03 -3.80
N SER A 63 4.18 9.10 -2.50
CA SER A 63 3.67 8.08 -1.57
C SER A 63 3.39 8.60 -0.17
N GLN A 64 2.43 7.96 0.48
CA GLN A 64 2.11 8.15 1.90
C GLN A 64 2.46 6.86 2.63
N ARG A 65 3.06 6.96 3.80
CA ARG A 65 3.44 5.81 4.64
C ARG A 65 3.02 6.02 6.09
N THR A 66 2.83 4.94 6.83
CA THR A 66 2.51 5.02 8.26
C THR A 66 3.68 5.57 9.07
N THR A 67 3.39 6.29 10.16
CA THR A 67 4.39 6.90 11.07
C THR A 67 4.77 6.03 12.26
N LEU A 68 3.98 5.00 12.57
CA LEU A 68 4.13 4.07 13.71
C LEU A 68 5.23 3.03 13.47
N ASP A 69 6.47 3.50 13.32
CA ASP A 69 7.63 2.67 13.03
C ASP A 69 8.07 1.81 14.25
N ASP A 70 7.70 2.22 15.47
CA ASP A 70 8.10 1.62 16.75
C ASP A 70 7.20 0.46 17.19
N LYS A 71 5.96 0.37 16.68
CA LYS A 71 4.97 -0.63 17.08
C LYS A 71 4.66 -1.61 15.94
N PRO A 72 5.15 -2.85 16.02
CA PRO A 72 4.86 -3.84 14.99
C PRO A 72 3.40 -4.31 15.06
N TRP A 73 2.86 -4.68 13.90
CA TRP A 73 1.65 -5.46 13.77
C TRP A 73 2.00 -6.95 13.65
N ASP A 74 1.39 -7.78 14.49
CA ASP A 74 1.35 -9.22 14.28
C ASP A 74 0.15 -9.58 13.39
N LEU A 75 0.45 -9.86 12.12
CA LEU A 75 -0.50 -10.29 11.10
C LEU A 75 -0.35 -11.77 10.73
N SER A 76 0.39 -12.55 11.51
CA SER A 76 0.69 -13.96 11.22
C SER A 76 -0.54 -14.87 11.19
N SER A 77 -1.66 -14.44 11.78
CA SER A 77 -2.94 -15.15 11.78
C SER A 77 -3.85 -14.86 10.56
N TYR A 78 -3.45 -13.94 9.69
CA TYR A 78 -4.22 -13.52 8.50
C TYR A 78 -3.58 -14.08 7.22
N SER A 79 -4.31 -14.00 6.11
CA SER A 79 -3.88 -14.52 4.79
C SER A 79 -3.54 -13.42 3.78
N GLY A 80 -3.98 -12.19 4.04
CA GLY A 80 -3.75 -11.04 3.16
C GLY A 80 -4.31 -9.73 3.70
N VAL A 81 -4.05 -8.64 2.97
CA VAL A 81 -4.73 -7.35 3.14
C VAL A 81 -5.91 -7.24 2.17
N HIS A 82 -7.04 -6.74 2.65
CA HIS A 82 -8.15 -6.25 1.82
C HIS A 82 -8.24 -4.72 1.92
N LEU A 83 -8.36 -4.05 0.79
CA LEU A 83 -8.58 -2.62 0.66
C LEU A 83 -10.04 -2.39 0.28
N ASP A 84 -10.80 -1.67 1.08
CA ASP A 84 -12.13 -1.20 0.68
C ASP A 84 -11.95 0.16 -0.03
N LEU A 85 -12.19 0.20 -1.34
CA LEU A 85 -11.98 1.41 -2.15
C LEU A 85 -13.26 2.26 -2.30
N GLY A 86 -13.07 3.56 -2.49
CA GLY A 86 -14.10 4.54 -2.85
C GLY A 86 -13.95 4.97 -4.32
N LYS A 87 -14.04 6.27 -4.58
CA LYS A 87 -13.76 6.83 -5.92
C LYS A 87 -12.29 6.61 -6.31
N ALA A 88 -12.05 6.29 -7.57
CA ALA A 88 -10.73 6.11 -8.14
C ALA A 88 -10.68 6.73 -9.54
N ASP A 89 -9.48 7.14 -9.95
CA ASP A 89 -9.17 7.84 -11.20
C ASP A 89 -8.65 6.93 -12.32
N GLY A 90 -8.58 5.61 -12.08
CA GLY A 90 -8.05 4.63 -13.03
C GLY A 90 -6.52 4.59 -13.14
N LYS A 91 -5.77 5.36 -12.32
CA LYS A 91 -4.31 5.21 -12.22
C LYS A 91 -3.95 3.90 -11.52
N LYS A 92 -2.71 3.44 -11.72
CA LYS A 92 -2.19 2.29 -10.99
C LYS A 92 -1.53 2.75 -9.69
N TYR A 93 -1.81 2.00 -8.64
CA TYR A 93 -1.32 2.24 -7.29
C TYR A 93 -0.61 1.01 -6.77
N THR A 94 0.48 1.22 -6.04
CA THR A 94 1.20 0.14 -5.35
C THR A 94 0.94 0.26 -3.86
N PHE A 95 0.41 -0.81 -3.26
CA PHE A 95 0.37 -0.96 -1.81
C PHE A 95 1.66 -1.65 -1.35
N VAL A 96 2.33 -1.08 -0.35
CA VAL A 96 3.64 -1.54 0.13
C VAL A 96 3.58 -1.93 1.60
N ILE A 97 4.14 -3.08 1.94
CA ILE A 97 4.26 -3.58 3.32
C ILE A 97 5.74 -3.82 3.64
N LYS A 98 6.16 -3.48 4.87
CA LYS A 98 7.50 -3.76 5.39
C LYS A 98 7.42 -4.38 6.78
N ASP A 99 8.34 -5.28 7.07
CA ASP A 99 8.63 -5.94 8.35
C ASP A 99 9.94 -5.43 8.99
N GLU A 100 10.77 -4.75 8.21
CA GLU A 100 11.99 -4.12 8.67
C GLU A 100 12.05 -2.65 8.21
N ILE A 101 12.48 -1.78 9.13
CA ILE A 101 12.83 -0.40 8.82
C ILE A 101 14.35 -0.33 8.88
N LEU A 102 14.97 -0.48 7.72
CA LEU A 102 16.41 -0.32 7.62
C LEU A 102 16.79 1.12 7.94
N PRO A 103 17.94 1.34 8.61
CA PRO A 103 18.45 2.69 8.82
C PRO A 103 18.57 3.43 7.48
N LEU A 104 18.29 4.74 7.51
CA LEU A 104 18.59 5.62 6.38
C LEU A 104 20.08 5.47 6.07
N MET A 105 20.42 4.86 4.92
CA MET A 105 21.79 4.95 4.41
C MET A 105 22.08 6.41 4.04
N GLU A 106 23.36 6.80 3.89
CA GLU A 106 23.79 8.18 3.54
C GLU A 106 23.05 8.76 2.31
N ASP A 107 22.44 7.92 1.47
CA ASP A 107 21.68 8.28 0.28
C ASP A 107 20.14 8.26 0.44
N GLY A 108 19.62 7.99 1.65
CA GLY A 108 18.20 8.02 2.01
C GLY A 108 17.32 6.90 1.41
N ARG A 109 17.89 5.77 0.98
CA ARG A 109 17.16 4.73 0.20
C ARG A 109 16.53 3.61 1.04
N GLU A 110 15.32 3.19 0.66
CA GLU A 110 14.53 2.16 1.38
C GLU A 110 14.09 0.94 0.51
N GLN A 111 13.90 -0.24 1.14
CA GLN A 111 13.30 -1.47 0.56
C GLN A 111 11.75 -1.41 0.52
N LYS A 112 11.09 -2.12 -0.41
CA LYS A 112 9.61 -2.13 -0.61
C LYS A 112 9.12 -3.52 -1.05
N ALA A 113 8.00 -4.03 -0.57
CA ALA A 113 7.28 -5.16 -1.19
C ALA A 113 5.87 -4.73 -1.55
N GLY A 114 5.36 -5.02 -2.76
CA GLY A 114 4.02 -4.55 -3.14
C GLY A 114 3.27 -5.37 -4.19
N ALA A 115 1.95 -5.14 -4.28
CA ALA A 115 1.01 -5.82 -5.18
C ALA A 115 -0.11 -4.87 -5.64
N GLU A 116 -0.83 -5.28 -6.68
CA GLU A 116 -2.01 -4.58 -7.25
C GLU A 116 -3.27 -5.39 -6.93
N GLY A 117 -4.31 -4.76 -6.34
CA GLY A 117 -5.61 -5.42 -6.12
C GLY A 117 -6.38 -4.96 -4.88
N LEU A 118 -7.69 -5.24 -4.88
CA LEU A 118 -8.61 -5.06 -3.74
C LEU A 118 -8.28 -6.04 -2.60
N TYR A 119 -7.73 -7.21 -2.94
CA TYR A 119 -7.19 -8.19 -2.01
C TYR A 119 -5.76 -8.55 -2.42
N ILE A 120 -4.86 -8.53 -1.44
CA ILE A 120 -3.43 -8.79 -1.59
C ILE A 120 -3.07 -9.95 -0.66
N PRO A 121 -3.04 -11.21 -1.15
CA PRO A 121 -2.58 -12.33 -0.34
C PRO A 121 -1.09 -12.16 -0.04
N TRP A 122 -0.64 -12.61 1.13
CA TRP A 122 0.78 -12.51 1.51
C TRP A 122 1.72 -13.18 0.51
N SER A 123 1.28 -14.28 -0.10
CA SER A 123 2.02 -15.00 -1.15
C SER A 123 2.22 -14.21 -2.45
N SER A 124 1.43 -13.17 -2.71
CA SER A 124 1.59 -12.28 -3.88
C SER A 124 2.61 -11.17 -3.65
N LEU A 125 3.03 -10.92 -2.41
CA LEU A 125 4.00 -9.88 -2.09
C LEU A 125 5.38 -10.32 -2.54
N LYS A 126 5.95 -9.55 -3.45
CA LYS A 126 7.30 -9.75 -3.94
C LYS A 126 8.26 -8.79 -3.23
N PRO A 127 9.36 -9.27 -2.65
CA PRO A 127 10.39 -8.38 -2.14
C PRO A 127 10.99 -7.59 -3.29
N THR A 128 11.07 -6.27 -3.15
CA THR A 128 11.69 -5.39 -4.15
C THR A 128 12.73 -4.47 -3.50
N TYR A 129 13.80 -4.22 -4.25
CA TYR A 129 14.78 -3.18 -3.96
C TYR A 129 14.77 -2.17 -5.10
N ARG A 130 14.50 -0.91 -4.78
CA ARG A 130 14.44 0.20 -5.77
C ARG A 130 13.51 -0.08 -6.95
N GLY A 131 12.37 -0.72 -6.67
CA GLY A 131 11.36 -1.04 -7.68
C GLY A 131 11.70 -2.23 -8.58
N LYS A 132 12.80 -2.96 -8.31
CA LYS A 132 13.17 -4.22 -8.95
C LYS A 132 12.99 -5.37 -7.98
N GLU A 133 12.47 -6.50 -8.46
CA GLU A 133 12.31 -7.72 -7.67
C GLU A 133 13.68 -8.21 -7.14
N LYS A 134 13.74 -8.56 -5.85
CA LYS A 134 14.93 -9.10 -5.19
C LYS A 134 14.69 -10.58 -4.86
N LYS A 135 15.17 -11.47 -5.71
CA LYS A 135 14.89 -12.92 -5.61
C LYS A 135 15.45 -13.58 -4.35
N ASP A 136 16.54 -13.03 -3.79
CA ASP A 136 17.24 -13.60 -2.64
C ASP A 136 16.85 -12.96 -1.29
N ALA A 137 15.72 -12.25 -1.23
CA ALA A 137 15.20 -11.71 0.03
C ALA A 137 14.41 -12.78 0.80
N GLY A 138 14.48 -12.70 2.13
CA GLY A 138 13.64 -13.50 3.02
C GLY A 138 12.15 -13.23 2.79
N LYS A 139 11.30 -14.15 3.27
CA LYS A 139 9.85 -13.94 3.30
C LYS A 139 9.52 -12.82 4.30
N LEU A 140 8.46 -12.07 4.01
CA LEU A 140 7.91 -11.06 4.92
C LEU A 140 7.61 -11.69 6.30
N ASP A 141 8.21 -11.18 7.36
CA ASP A 141 7.92 -11.55 8.74
C ASP A 141 6.60 -10.91 9.18
N LEU A 142 5.53 -11.68 9.04
CA LEU A 142 4.19 -11.26 9.39
C LEU A 142 3.98 -11.00 10.88
N LYS A 143 4.88 -11.45 11.77
CA LYS A 143 4.79 -11.13 13.21
C LYS A 143 5.32 -9.74 13.54
N ASN A 144 6.12 -9.17 12.62
CA ASN A 144 6.86 -7.94 12.83
C ASN A 144 6.58 -6.92 11.72
N VAL A 145 5.37 -6.87 11.16
CA VAL A 145 5.04 -5.84 10.16
C VAL A 145 5.23 -4.46 10.80
N ARG A 146 6.03 -3.58 10.20
CA ARG A 146 6.40 -2.26 10.72
C ARG A 146 5.80 -1.09 9.95
N ARG A 147 5.44 -1.28 8.68
CA ARG A 147 5.04 -0.15 7.85
C ARG A 147 4.10 -0.52 6.71
N PHE A 148 3.11 0.32 6.48
CA PHE A 148 2.27 0.32 5.30
C PHE A 148 2.50 1.58 4.48
N SER A 149 2.40 1.49 3.15
CA SER A 149 2.46 2.65 2.27
C SER A 149 1.57 2.49 1.04
N ILE A 150 1.01 3.59 0.57
CA ILE A 150 0.27 3.69 -0.69
C ILE A 150 1.08 4.62 -1.60
N MET A 151 1.31 4.20 -2.83
CA MET A 151 2.21 4.87 -3.76
C MET A 151 1.62 4.97 -5.16
N SER A 152 1.70 6.17 -5.74
CA SER A 152 1.64 6.38 -7.18
C SER A 152 3.07 6.42 -7.72
N ARG A 153 3.37 5.66 -8.77
CA ARG A 153 4.72 5.58 -9.36
C ARG A 153 4.65 5.62 -10.86
N SER A 154 5.71 6.12 -11.50
CA SER A 154 5.72 6.31 -12.96
C SER A 154 5.74 5.02 -13.76
N PHE A 155 6.17 3.91 -13.16
CA PHE A 155 6.53 2.68 -13.89
C PHE A 155 7.50 2.96 -15.06
N PHE A 156 8.40 3.92 -14.89
CA PHE A 156 9.36 4.36 -15.91
C PHE A 156 8.67 4.85 -17.20
N GLY A 157 7.67 5.73 -17.06
CA GLY A 157 6.93 6.35 -18.17
C GLY A 157 5.56 5.72 -18.47
N GLY A 158 5.11 4.75 -17.68
CA GLY A 158 3.79 4.14 -17.80
C GLY A 158 2.63 4.98 -17.26
N GLN A 159 2.89 5.95 -16.38
CA GLN A 159 1.90 6.94 -15.94
C GLN A 159 2.56 8.23 -15.39
N GLU A 160 1.86 9.35 -15.50
CA GLU A 160 2.21 10.65 -14.91
C GLU A 160 0.93 11.48 -14.64
N GLY A 161 1.11 12.67 -14.06
CA GLY A 161 0.05 13.66 -13.84
C GLY A 161 -0.71 13.47 -12.54
N ASP A 162 -1.87 14.13 -12.45
CA ASP A 162 -2.69 14.11 -11.25
C ASP A 162 -3.22 12.71 -10.95
N PHE A 163 -3.26 12.37 -9.67
CA PHE A 163 -3.83 11.13 -9.18
C PHE A 163 -4.74 11.35 -7.96
N SER A 164 -5.75 10.51 -7.79
CA SER A 164 -6.71 10.53 -6.69
C SER A 164 -7.36 9.16 -6.47
N LEU A 165 -7.20 8.61 -5.26
CA LEU A 165 -7.78 7.35 -4.80
C LEU A 165 -8.40 7.53 -3.41
N GLU A 166 -9.68 7.20 -3.27
CA GLU A 166 -10.34 7.09 -1.97
C GLU A 166 -10.23 5.68 -1.41
N ILE A 167 -9.92 5.57 -0.12
CA ILE A 167 -9.81 4.32 0.62
C ILE A 167 -10.70 4.43 1.85
N LYS A 168 -11.68 3.55 1.97
CA LYS A 168 -12.61 3.47 3.10
C LYS A 168 -11.99 2.73 4.27
N ALA A 169 -11.30 1.62 3.99
CA ALA A 169 -10.65 0.82 5.01
C ALA A 169 -9.50 -0.02 4.46
N VAL A 170 -8.54 -0.32 5.32
CA VAL A 170 -7.48 -1.32 5.11
C VAL A 170 -7.65 -2.38 6.19
N LYS A 171 -7.76 -3.65 5.79
CA LYS A 171 -8.07 -4.76 6.69
C LYS A 171 -7.09 -5.90 6.48
N ALA A 172 -6.59 -6.52 7.54
CA ALA A 172 -6.03 -7.86 7.45
C ALA A 172 -7.19 -8.86 7.52
N VAL A 173 -7.22 -9.82 6.61
CA VAL A 173 -8.30 -10.82 6.52
C VAL A 173 -7.74 -12.23 6.50
N ARG A 174 -8.39 -13.12 7.23
CA ARG A 174 -8.11 -14.56 7.20
C ARG A 174 -9.00 -15.18 6.14
N GLN A 175 -8.42 -15.68 5.07
CA GLN A 175 -9.17 -16.51 4.13
C GLN A 175 -9.42 -17.84 4.83
N SER A 176 -10.68 -18.29 4.89
CA SER A 176 -10.94 -19.67 5.32
C SER A 176 -10.27 -20.59 4.29
N SER A 177 -9.54 -21.60 4.77
CA SER A 177 -9.04 -22.70 3.94
C SER A 177 -10.15 -23.40 3.13
N ASP A 178 -11.42 -23.12 3.44
CA ASP A 178 -12.61 -23.67 2.78
C ASP A 178 -12.98 -22.96 1.45
N LEU A 179 -12.17 -22.03 0.94
CA LEU A 179 -12.48 -21.25 -0.27
C LEU A 179 -11.37 -21.27 -1.33
N GLU A 180 -10.75 -22.42 -1.56
CA GLU A 180 -9.96 -22.68 -2.78
C GLU A 180 -10.80 -22.59 -4.09
N GLY A 181 -12.10 -22.26 -4.03
CA GLY A 181 -13.00 -22.27 -5.20
C GLY A 181 -13.67 -20.95 -5.61
N GLY A 182 -13.35 -19.78 -5.04
CA GLY A 182 -14.35 -18.68 -5.05
C GLY A 182 -13.98 -17.25 -5.46
N ILE A 183 -12.75 -16.91 -5.85
CA ILE A 183 -12.44 -15.54 -6.30
C ILE A 183 -11.61 -15.57 -7.59
N GLN A 184 -12.24 -15.96 -8.69
CA GLN A 184 -11.80 -15.59 -10.04
C GLN A 184 -12.67 -14.43 -10.54
N ASN A 185 -12.02 -13.33 -10.90
CA ASN A 185 -12.47 -12.31 -11.86
C ASN A 185 -13.96 -11.91 -11.81
N VAL A 186 -14.32 -10.93 -10.98
CA VAL A 186 -15.54 -10.15 -11.21
C VAL A 186 -15.29 -9.21 -12.40
N ARG A 187 -15.63 -9.66 -13.62
CA ARG A 187 -15.92 -8.78 -14.75
C ARG A 187 -17.24 -8.07 -14.43
N LEU A 188 -17.19 -6.76 -14.19
CA LEU A 188 -18.40 -5.93 -14.21
C LEU A 188 -18.78 -5.66 -15.67
N SER A 189 -19.70 -6.46 -16.20
CA SER A 189 -20.48 -6.09 -17.39
C SER A 189 -21.79 -5.46 -16.93
N ASN A 190 -21.97 -4.17 -17.16
CA ASN A 190 -23.30 -3.56 -17.13
C ASN A 190 -23.69 -3.23 -18.57
N LYS A 191 -24.62 -4.02 -19.11
CA LYS A 191 -25.55 -3.55 -20.15
C LYS A 191 -26.63 -2.72 -19.46
N LEU A 192 -26.84 -1.51 -19.94
CA LEU A 192 -28.15 -1.07 -20.44
C LEU A 192 -27.90 -0.44 -21.81
#